data_AF-D0A2Y1-F1
#
_entry.id   AF-D0A2Y1-F1
#
_cell.length_a   1.000
_cell.length_b   1.000
_cell.length_c   1.000
_cell.angle_alpha   90.00
_cell.angle_beta   90.00
_cell.angle_gamma   90.00
#
_symmetry.space_group_name_H-M   'P 1'
#
loop_
_entity.id
_entity.type
_entity.pdbx_description
1 polymer ?
#
loop_
_entity_poly.entity_id
_entity_poly.type
_entity_poly.pdbx_seq_one_letter_code
_entity_poly.pdbx_strand_id
1 'polypeptide(L)'
;MELNEQELQTRGYVKKHRLNELFAHFLQLLIYNKPADPRLFLQQEIRSLLKGNPLTPLFTEQDFETMFDLIDVTKQRWVTVTQLRNTCRNLATAEGEEGLGIPPAQEEAIEKAADAEGRVTLEKFKEVLAMQLHTASVAKEN
;
A
#
# COMPACT_ATOMS: atom_id res chain seq x y z
N MET A 1 14.51 28.20 14.89
CA MET A 1 13.42 28.44 15.85
C MET A 1 13.40 27.21 16.76
N GLU A 2 13.71 27.37 18.04
CA GLU A 2 13.73 26.26 18.99
C GLU A 2 12.27 25.87 19.31
N LEU A 3 11.92 24.60 19.15
CA LEU A 3 10.56 24.12 19.42
C LEU A 3 10.32 24.13 20.93
N ASN A 4 9.15 24.62 21.36
CA ASN A 4 8.82 24.54 22.78
C ASN A 4 8.52 23.08 23.19
N GLU A 5 8.53 22.81 24.50
CA GLU A 5 8.37 21.46 25.04
C GLU A 5 7.05 20.80 24.58
N GLN A 6 5.96 21.56 24.51
CA GLN A 6 4.65 21.08 24.08
C GLN A 6 4.64 20.66 22.61
N GLU A 7 5.32 21.40 21.74
CA GLU A 7 5.45 21.08 20.33
C GLU A 7 6.28 19.82 20.11
N LEU A 8 7.38 19.66 20.86
CA LEU A 8 8.20 18.45 20.81
C LEU A 8 7.41 17.21 21.23
N GLN A 9 6.67 17.29 22.34
CA GLN A 9 5.81 16.20 22.82
C GLN A 9 4.73 15.85 21.80
N THR A 10 4.09 16.85 21.20
CA THR A 10 3.03 16.64 20.19
C THR A 10 3.59 15.95 18.96
N ARG A 11 4.73 16.41 18.42
CA ARG A 11 5.39 15.78 17.27
C ARG A 11 5.82 14.34 17.59
N GLY A 12 6.32 14.10 18.81
CA GLY A 12 6.66 12.78 19.30
C GLY A 12 5.46 11.83 19.33
N TYR A 13 4.30 12.30 19.82
CA TYR A 13 3.07 11.52 19.86
C TYR A 13 2.56 11.19 18.45
N VAL A 14 2.49 12.19 17.56
CA VAL A 14 2.06 12.02 16.16
C VAL A 14 2.91 10.97 15.45
N LYS A 15 4.25 11.04 15.60
CA LYS A 15 5.17 10.08 14.98
C LYS A 15 5.03 8.69 15.59
N LYS A 16 5.04 8.59 16.93
CA LYS A 16 4.94 7.31 17.64
C LYS A 16 3.67 6.54 17.29
N HIS A 17 2.55 7.26 17.15
CA HIS A 17 1.24 6.67 16.87
C HIS A 17 0.86 6.70 15.39
N ARG A 18 1.76 7.15 14.51
CA ARG A 18 1.60 7.11 13.04
C ARG A 18 0.28 7.75 12.58
N LEU A 19 -0.04 8.88 13.21
CA LEU A 19 -1.33 9.54 13.01
C LEU A 19 -1.46 10.13 11.61
N ASN A 20 -0.35 10.53 10.98
CA ASN A 20 -0.35 11.06 9.62
C ASN A 20 -0.75 9.97 8.62
N GLU A 21 -0.22 8.76 8.78
CA GLU A 21 -0.53 7.63 7.91
C GLU A 21 -1.98 7.16 8.11
N LEU A 22 -2.45 7.12 9.36
CA LEU A 22 -3.85 6.82 9.66
C LEU A 22 -4.80 7.86 9.05
N PHE A 23 -4.44 9.14 9.13
CA PHE A 23 -5.22 10.22 8.55
C PHE A 23 -5.23 10.16 7.02
N ALA A 24 -4.09 9.93 6.39
CA ALA A 24 -3.98 9.75 4.94
C ALA A 24 -4.88 8.60 4.45
N HIS A 25 -4.84 7.47 5.16
CA HIS A 25 -5.70 6.32 4.86
C HIS A 25 -7.20 6.66 4.93
N PHE A 26 -7.64 7.32 6.01
CA PHE A 26 -9.04 7.72 6.15
C PHE A 26 -9.48 8.73 5.10
N LEU A 27 -8.61 9.67 4.72
CA LEU A 27 -8.90 10.58 3.60
C LEU A 27 -9.08 9.83 2.28
N GLN A 28 -8.25 8.83 2.03
CA GLN A 28 -8.35 8.01 0.82
C GLN A 28 -9.66 7.23 0.77
N LEU A 29 -10.09 6.64 1.90
CA LEU A 29 -11.39 5.98 2.00
C LEU A 29 -12.55 6.95 1.73
N LEU A 30 -12.48 8.18 2.22
CA LEU A 30 -13.50 9.20 1.98
C LEU A 30 -13.56 9.63 0.51
N ILE A 31 -12.41 9.83 -0.12
CA ILE A 31 -12.32 10.24 -1.54
C ILE A 31 -12.87 9.13 -2.45
N TYR A 32 -12.55 7.87 -2.13
CA TYR A 32 -12.99 6.71 -2.90
C TYR A 32 -14.48 6.43 -2.71
N ASN A 33 -14.93 6.25 -1.47
CA ASN A 33 -16.30 5.83 -1.17
C ASN A 33 -17.33 6.96 -1.27
N LYS A 34 -16.90 8.22 -1.10
CA LYS A 34 -17.77 9.42 -1.08
C LYS A 34 -19.06 9.20 -0.28
N PRO A 35 -18.97 8.75 0.98
CA PRO A 35 -20.15 8.41 1.76
C PRO A 35 -21.04 9.64 2.00
N ALA A 36 -22.36 9.42 2.06
CA ALA A 36 -23.32 10.49 2.33
C ALA A 36 -23.11 11.16 3.70
N ASP A 37 -22.63 10.39 4.69
CA ASP A 37 -22.21 10.89 6.00
C ASP A 37 -20.75 10.48 6.28
N PRO A 38 -19.78 11.37 5.96
CA PRO A 38 -18.36 11.12 6.21
C PRO A 38 -18.00 10.87 7.68
N ARG A 39 -18.72 11.51 8.62
CA ARG A 39 -18.40 11.38 10.05
C ARG A 39 -18.82 10.02 10.57
N LEU A 40 -20.04 9.59 10.24
CA LEU A 40 -20.53 8.28 10.63
C LEU A 40 -19.65 7.17 10.03
N PHE A 41 -19.29 7.30 8.76
CA PHE A 41 -18.40 6.36 8.07
C PHE A 41 -17.06 6.21 8.82
N LEU A 42 -16.34 7.32 9.08
CA LEU A 42 -15.07 7.26 9.80
C LEU A 42 -15.20 6.74 11.24
N GLN A 43 -16.31 7.03 11.93
CA GLN A 43 -16.56 6.45 13.25
C GLN A 43 -16.64 4.91 13.20
N GLN A 44 -17.22 4.36 12.14
CA GLN A 44 -17.30 2.91 11.95
C GLN A 44 -15.93 2.31 11.66
N GLU A 45 -15.13 2.94 10.79
CA GLU A 45 -13.75 2.54 10.50
C GLU A 45 -12.87 2.51 11.76
N ILE A 46 -12.91 3.58 12.57
CA ILE A 46 -12.17 3.66 13.83
C ILE A 46 -12.64 2.59 14.82
N ARG A 47 -13.96 2.37 14.94
CA ARG A 47 -14.50 1.30 15.81
C ARG A 47 -14.08 -0.09 15.34
N SER A 48 -13.96 -0.32 14.04
CA SER A 48 -13.46 -1.58 13.48
C SER A 48 -11.99 -1.78 13.87
N LEU A 49 -11.16 -0.75 13.67
CA LEU A 49 -9.74 -0.78 14.04
C LEU A 49 -9.53 -1.02 15.55
N LEU A 50 -10.31 -0.36 16.40
CA LEU A 50 -10.24 -0.55 17.86
C LEU A 50 -10.67 -1.96 18.32
N LYS A 51 -11.42 -2.70 17.49
CA LYS A 51 -11.75 -4.11 17.73
C LYS A 51 -10.63 -5.06 17.29
N GLY A 52 -9.53 -4.54 16.75
CA GLY A 52 -8.39 -5.33 16.26
C GLY A 52 -8.51 -5.76 14.80
N ASN A 53 -9.51 -5.28 14.06
CA ASN A 53 -9.58 -5.54 12.62
C ASN A 53 -8.48 -4.74 11.90
N PRO A 54 -7.94 -5.26 10.78
CA PRO A 54 -7.03 -4.50 9.94
C PRO A 54 -7.73 -3.27 9.34
N LEU A 55 -6.93 -2.32 8.86
CA LEU A 55 -7.43 -1.20 8.07
C LEU A 55 -8.19 -1.71 6.84
N THR A 56 -9.29 -1.04 6.51
CA THR A 56 -10.10 -1.41 5.35
C THR A 56 -9.27 -1.23 4.07
N PRO A 57 -9.02 -2.30 3.29
CA PRO A 57 -8.23 -2.18 2.08
C PRO A 57 -8.95 -1.33 1.04
N LEU A 58 -8.18 -0.55 0.28
CA LEU A 58 -8.71 0.26 -0.83
C LEU A 58 -8.76 -0.51 -2.14
N PHE A 59 -7.94 -1.55 -2.25
CA PHE A 59 -7.88 -2.44 -3.40
C PHE A 59 -8.54 -3.76 -3.03
N THR A 60 -9.40 -4.23 -3.91
CA THR A 60 -10.07 -5.51 -3.83
C THR A 60 -9.25 -6.58 -4.57
N GLU A 61 -9.58 -7.84 -4.32
CA GLU A 61 -9.00 -8.95 -5.08
C GLU A 61 -9.23 -8.79 -6.60
N GLN A 62 -10.41 -8.31 -6.99
CA GLN A 62 -10.76 -8.04 -8.38
C GLN A 62 -9.86 -6.96 -9.01
N ASP A 63 -9.44 -5.95 -8.24
CA ASP A 63 -8.54 -4.91 -8.75
C ASP A 63 -7.18 -5.52 -9.08
N PHE A 64 -6.64 -6.40 -8.22
CA PHE A 64 -5.38 -7.09 -8.50
C PHE A 64 -5.48 -8.05 -9.69
N GLU A 65 -6.60 -8.76 -9.82
CA GLU A 65 -6.87 -9.62 -10.99
C GLU A 65 -6.93 -8.81 -12.28
N THR A 66 -7.58 -7.66 -12.22
CA THR A 66 -7.68 -6.74 -13.36
C THR A 66 -6.29 -6.22 -13.73
N MET A 67 -5.48 -5.79 -12.75
CA MET A 67 -4.09 -5.38 -12.99
C MET A 67 -3.28 -6.51 -13.61
N PHE A 68 -3.40 -7.73 -13.09
CA PHE A 68 -2.69 -8.89 -13.63
C PHE A 68 -3.10 -9.18 -15.07
N ASP A 69 -4.40 -9.19 -15.37
CA ASP A 69 -4.93 -9.45 -16.71
C ASP A 69 -4.51 -8.40 -17.75
N LEU A 70 -4.22 -7.17 -17.32
CA LEU A 70 -3.66 -6.11 -18.16
C LEU A 70 -2.19 -6.34 -18.48
N ILE A 71 -1.43 -6.97 -17.57
CA ILE A 71 0.00 -7.25 -17.75
C ILE A 71 0.22 -8.59 -18.49
N ASP A 72 -0.60 -9.61 -18.20
CA ASP A 72 -0.63 -10.90 -18.90
C ASP A 72 -1.37 -10.79 -20.25
N VAL A 73 -0.79 -10.01 -21.16
CA VAL A 73 -1.34 -9.79 -22.52
C VAL A 73 -1.41 -11.10 -23.31
N THR A 74 -0.53 -12.06 -23.03
CA THR A 74 -0.46 -13.36 -23.70
C THR A 74 -1.45 -14.38 -23.14
N LYS A 75 -2.17 -14.05 -22.05
CA LYS A 75 -3.16 -14.90 -21.36
C LYS A 75 -2.58 -16.24 -20.91
N GLN A 76 -1.30 -16.25 -20.54
CA GLN A 76 -0.58 -17.44 -20.11
C GLN A 76 -0.79 -17.77 -18.63
N ARG A 77 -1.51 -16.90 -17.89
CA ARG A 77 -1.77 -17.00 -16.44
C ARG A 77 -0.51 -16.85 -15.57
N TRP A 78 0.54 -16.26 -16.15
CA TRP A 78 1.75 -15.84 -15.46
C TRP A 78 2.35 -14.60 -16.13
N VAL A 79 3.14 -13.85 -15.38
CA VAL A 79 3.94 -12.72 -15.87
C VAL A 79 5.40 -12.93 -15.51
N THR A 80 6.32 -12.26 -16.19
CA THR A 80 7.75 -12.31 -15.84
C THR A 80 8.03 -11.46 -14.60
N VAL A 81 9.13 -11.76 -13.89
CA VAL A 81 9.64 -10.91 -12.80
C VAL A 81 9.82 -9.47 -13.25
N THR A 82 10.31 -9.26 -14.48
CA THR A 82 10.47 -7.92 -15.07
C THR A 82 9.14 -7.19 -15.23
N GLN A 83 8.07 -7.88 -15.63
CA GLN A 83 6.74 -7.30 -15.73
C GLN A 83 6.17 -6.95 -14.35
N LEU A 84 6.31 -7.82 -13.35
CA LEU A 84 5.96 -7.50 -11.96
C LEU A 84 6.73 -6.27 -11.47
N ARG A 85 8.06 -6.25 -11.65
CA ARG A 85 8.94 -5.15 -11.26
C ARG A 85 8.52 -3.81 -11.88
N ASN A 86 8.24 -3.81 -13.18
CA ASN A 86 7.79 -2.61 -13.88
C ASN A 86 6.42 -2.15 -13.38
N THR A 87 5.52 -3.08 -13.07
CA THR A 87 4.23 -2.77 -12.46
C THR A 87 4.40 -2.05 -11.12
N CYS A 88 5.25 -2.60 -10.24
CA CYS A 88 5.56 -1.97 -8.94
C CYS A 88 6.12 -0.55 -9.09
N ARG A 89 7.02 -0.32 -10.06
CA ARG A 89 7.58 1.01 -10.36
C ARG A 89 6.54 2.00 -10.86
N ASN A 90 5.67 1.56 -11.77
CA ASN A 90 4.61 2.41 -12.32
C ASN A 90 3.61 2.83 -11.23
N LEU A 91 3.31 1.95 -10.28
CA LEU A 91 2.47 2.27 -9.14
C LEU A 91 3.16 3.25 -8.16
N ALA A 92 4.45 3.06 -7.87
CA ALA A 92 5.21 3.96 -6.99
C ALA A 92 5.38 5.38 -7.58
N THR A 93 5.61 5.48 -8.89
CA THR A 93 5.74 6.78 -9.58
C THR A 93 4.43 7.55 -9.65
N ALA A 94 3.28 6.87 -9.70
CA ALA A 94 1.97 7.51 -9.58
C ALA A 94 1.72 8.13 -8.19
N GLU A 95 2.43 7.70 -7.15
CA GLU A 95 2.33 8.23 -5.77
C GLU A 95 3.22 9.46 -5.53
N GLY A 96 3.92 9.97 -6.55
CA GLY A 96 4.74 11.18 -6.45
C GLY A 96 6.17 10.94 -5.94
N GLU A 97 6.59 9.68 -5.79
CA GLU A 97 7.98 9.32 -5.49
C GLU A 97 8.84 9.33 -6.78
N GLU A 98 9.02 10.50 -7.38
CA GLU A 98 9.99 10.66 -8.47
C GLU A 98 11.42 10.43 -7.93
N GLY A 99 12.02 9.28 -8.27
CA GLY A 99 13.44 9.02 -8.07
C GLY A 99 13.82 8.08 -6.92
N LEU A 100 12.87 7.54 -6.16
CA LEU A 100 13.14 6.46 -5.21
C LEU A 100 12.93 5.13 -5.94
N GLY A 101 14.03 4.41 -6.22
CA GLY A 101 13.95 3.05 -6.73
C GLY A 101 13.15 2.14 -5.81
N ILE A 102 12.78 0.95 -6.30
CA ILE A 102 12.10 -0.07 -5.49
C ILE A 102 12.91 -0.30 -4.20
N PRO A 103 12.32 -0.15 -3.00
CA PRO A 103 13.00 -0.41 -1.73
C PRO A 103 13.62 -1.82 -1.71
N PRO A 104 14.80 -2.03 -1.09
CA PRO A 104 15.48 -3.34 -1.13
C PRO A 104 14.63 -4.53 -0.66
N ALA A 105 13.76 -4.31 0.34
CA ALA A 105 12.85 -5.34 0.83
C ALA A 105 11.76 -5.72 -0.19
N GLN A 106 11.34 -4.75 -1.00
CA GLN A 106 10.36 -4.99 -2.06
C GLN A 106 11.03 -5.67 -3.27
N GLU A 107 12.26 -5.31 -3.61
CA GLU A 107 13.03 -5.99 -4.65
C GLU A 107 13.26 -7.47 -4.29
N GLU A 108 13.59 -7.75 -3.03
CA GLU A 108 13.70 -9.13 -2.52
C GLU A 108 12.37 -9.90 -2.64
N ALA A 109 11.24 -9.27 -2.34
CA ALA A 109 9.93 -9.88 -2.49
C ALA A 109 9.57 -10.16 -3.96
N ILE A 110 9.95 -9.27 -4.87
CA ILE A 110 9.77 -9.45 -6.33
C ILE A 110 10.60 -10.64 -6.84
N GLU A 111 11.85 -10.75 -6.41
CA GLU A 111 12.71 -11.88 -6.81
C GLU A 111 12.19 -13.20 -6.24
N LYS A 112 11.72 -13.21 -4.99
CA LYS A 112 11.13 -14.41 -4.35
C LYS A 112 9.76 -14.81 -4.89
N ALA A 113 9.11 -13.94 -5.65
CA ALA A 113 7.79 -14.21 -6.24
C ALA A 113 7.88 -15.13 -7.47
N ALA A 114 9.07 -15.29 -8.06
CA ALA A 114 9.30 -16.09 -9.24
C ALA A 114 9.44 -17.59 -8.92
N ASP A 115 8.94 -18.44 -9.80
CA ASP A 115 9.29 -19.85 -9.84
C ASP A 115 10.68 -20.09 -10.47
N ALA A 116 11.07 -21.36 -10.59
CA ALA A 116 12.37 -21.76 -11.16
C ALA A 116 12.54 -21.32 -12.63
N GLU A 117 11.43 -21.08 -13.33
CA GLU A 117 11.38 -20.61 -14.72
C GLU A 117 11.27 -19.08 -14.84
N GLY A 118 11.28 -18.34 -13.74
CA GLY A 118 11.18 -16.88 -13.73
C GLY A 118 9.76 -16.35 -13.93
N ARG A 119 8.75 -17.18 -13.68
CA ARG A 119 7.33 -16.84 -13.84
C ARG A 119 6.71 -16.49 -12.50
N VAL A 120 5.84 -15.50 -12.53
CA VAL A 120 5.09 -15.00 -11.39
C VAL A 120 3.61 -15.29 -11.65
N THR A 121 2.99 -16.08 -10.77
CA THR A 121 1.56 -16.38 -10.83
C THR A 121 0.72 -15.22 -10.32
N LEU A 122 -0.59 -15.25 -10.58
CA LEU A 122 -1.54 -14.28 -10.04
C LEU A 122 -1.43 -14.16 -8.50
N GLU A 123 -1.31 -15.28 -7.79
CA GLU A 123 -1.22 -15.29 -6.33
C GLU A 123 0.04 -14.57 -5.83
N LYS A 124 1.20 -14.86 -6.45
CA LYS A 124 2.46 -14.19 -6.10
C LYS A 124 2.47 -12.71 -6.48
N PHE A 125 1.81 -12.37 -7.58
CA PHE A 125 1.61 -10.98 -7.99
C PHE A 125 0.74 -10.22 -6.98
N LYS A 126 -0.40 -10.80 -6.55
CA LYS A 126 -1.29 -10.27 -5.50
C LYS A 126 -0.52 -10.05 -4.20
N GLU A 127 0.26 -11.04 -3.74
CA GLU A 127 1.07 -10.93 -2.52
C GLU A 127 2.02 -9.73 -2.55
N VAL A 128 2.78 -9.56 -3.64
CA VAL A 128 3.78 -8.48 -3.77
C VAL A 128 3.12 -7.10 -3.86
N LEU A 129 2.05 -6.97 -4.65
CA LEU A 129 1.34 -5.70 -4.79
C LEU A 129 0.55 -5.33 -3.53
N ALA A 130 -0.06 -6.30 -2.86
CA ALA A 130 -0.72 -6.08 -1.59
C ALA A 130 0.31 -5.58 -0.57
N MET A 131 1.52 -6.15 -0.54
CA MET A 131 2.58 -5.62 0.33
C MET A 131 2.84 -4.14 -0.01
N GLN A 132 3.05 -3.75 -1.26
CA GLN A 132 3.27 -2.34 -1.63
C GLN A 132 2.10 -1.42 -1.23
N LEU A 133 0.88 -1.77 -1.65
CA LEU A 133 -0.30 -0.91 -1.53
C LEU A 133 -0.89 -0.87 -0.12
N HIS A 134 -0.56 -1.85 0.74
CA HIS A 134 -0.82 -1.78 2.18
C HIS A 134 0.36 -1.16 2.95
N THR A 135 1.59 -1.17 2.41
CA THR A 135 2.79 -0.59 3.04
C THR A 135 3.09 0.84 2.65
N ALA A 136 2.22 1.55 1.92
CA ALA A 136 2.26 3.02 1.84
C ALA A 136 2.08 3.73 3.21
N SER A 137 1.89 2.95 4.29
CA SER A 137 2.07 3.39 5.66
C SER A 137 3.46 3.05 6.23
N VAL A 138 4.09 1.93 5.88
CA VAL A 138 5.24 1.34 6.59
C VAL A 138 6.57 1.84 6.01
N ALA A 139 6.88 3.13 6.22
CA ALA A 139 8.25 3.61 6.16
C ALA A 139 8.94 3.29 7.50
N LYS A 140 9.94 2.41 7.41
CA LYS A 140 10.70 1.72 8.47
C LYS A 140 11.12 2.57 9.69
N GLU A 141 11.02 1.95 10.86
CA GLU A 141 11.85 2.24 12.03
C GLU A 141 13.32 1.97 11.72
N ASN A 142 14.16 2.96 12.04
CA ASN A 142 15.55 2.84 12.48
C ASN A 142 15.75 3.84 13.61
#